data_AF-A0A7S1L7V7-F1
#
_entry.id   AF-A0A7S1L7V7-F1
#
_cell.length_a   1.000
_cell.length_b   1.000
_cell.length_c   1.000
_cell.angle_alpha   90.00
_cell.angle_beta   90.00
_cell.angle_gamma   90.00
#
_symmetry.space_group_name_H-M   'P 1'
#
loop_
_entity.id
_entity.type
_entity.pdbx_description
1 polymer ?
#
loop_
_entity_poly.entity_id
_entity_poly.type
_entity_poly.pdbx_seq_one_letter_code
_entity_poly.pdbx_strand_id
1 'polypeptide(L)'
;MQRWLNFSQPAVRAWYGRSLEPYVDAGVDFWWNDEGEADYYTFHWWNVAEAELLQRKDPGARFFSLNRAFSPGMARLGAAVWTGDNAHFWEHLQRTPGTMLKWAMAGAPYVACDIGGFYPNIIEYPDLLVRWYQAGVFMPIMRVHSMISAKPRFPWLWGSRHAGLMRQALELRYRLVPYHYSLA
;
A
#
# COMPACT_ATOMS: atom_id res chain seq x y z
N MET A 1 23.38 15.17 8.86
CA MET A 1 23.54 13.73 9.17
C MET A 1 22.15 13.18 9.45
N GLN A 2 21.58 12.42 8.51
CA GLN A 2 20.26 11.81 8.68
C GLN A 2 20.40 10.70 9.73
N ARG A 3 19.64 10.79 10.84
CA ARG A 3 19.68 9.81 11.92
C ARG A 3 18.55 8.82 11.70
N TRP A 4 18.89 7.65 11.18
CA TRP A 4 17.95 6.55 10.98
C TRP A 4 17.72 5.82 12.30
N LEU A 5 16.47 5.43 12.58
CA LEU A 5 16.18 4.51 13.67
C LEU A 5 16.73 3.13 13.31
N ASN A 6 17.59 2.57 14.16
CA ASN A 6 18.12 1.23 13.97
C ASN A 6 17.16 0.20 14.59
N PHE A 7 16.18 -0.24 13.80
CA PHE A 7 15.18 -1.21 14.24
C PHE A 7 15.75 -2.61 14.53
N SER A 8 17.00 -2.95 14.13
CA SER A 8 17.60 -4.23 14.53
C SER A 8 17.82 -4.34 16.05
N GLN A 9 17.90 -3.21 16.76
CA GLN A 9 18.03 -3.16 18.21
C GLN A 9 16.68 -3.36 18.92
N PRO A 10 16.53 -4.37 19.78
CA PRO A 10 15.27 -4.60 20.51
C PRO A 10 14.79 -3.39 21.33
N ALA A 11 15.72 -2.63 21.91
CA ALA A 11 15.40 -1.44 22.69
C ALA A 11 14.73 -0.34 21.83
N VAL A 12 15.17 -0.18 20.57
CA VAL A 12 14.57 0.76 19.62
C VAL A 12 13.17 0.29 19.23
N ARG A 13 12.97 -1.01 18.95
CA ARG A 13 11.63 -1.57 18.65
C ARG A 13 10.67 -1.39 19.81
N ALA A 14 11.10 -1.70 21.03
CA ALA A 14 10.27 -1.55 22.22
C ALA A 14 9.89 -0.08 22.49
N TRP A 15 10.84 0.84 22.29
CA TRP A 15 10.57 2.28 22.38
C TRP A 15 9.60 2.75 21.30
N TYR A 16 9.80 2.32 20.05
CA TYR A 16 8.94 2.69 18.92
C TYR A 16 7.51 2.19 19.13
N GLY A 17 7.34 0.92 19.50
CA GLY A 17 6.03 0.36 19.83
C GLY A 17 5.31 1.14 20.94
N ARG A 18 6.00 1.48 22.04
CA ARG A 18 5.40 2.34 23.09
C ARG A 18 5.02 3.72 22.58
N SER A 19 5.84 4.31 21.71
CA SER A 19 5.53 5.62 21.11
C SER A 19 4.30 5.59 20.21
N LEU A 20 3.93 4.40 19.71
CA LEU A 20 2.77 4.20 18.86
C LEU A 20 1.49 3.84 19.63
N GLU A 21 1.58 3.45 20.90
CA GLU A 21 0.43 3.07 21.74
C GLU A 21 -0.70 4.11 21.72
N PRO A 22 -0.45 5.43 21.87
CA PRO A 22 -1.52 6.42 21.85
C PRO A 22 -2.30 6.46 20.53
N TYR A 23 -1.68 6.11 19.40
CA TYR A 23 -2.35 6.07 18.10
C TYR A 23 -3.22 4.83 17.95
N VAL A 24 -2.76 3.68 18.46
CA VAL A 24 -3.59 2.46 18.53
C VAL A 24 -4.80 2.72 19.43
N ASP A 25 -4.59 3.38 20.58
CA ASP A 25 -5.68 3.79 21.48
C ASP A 25 -6.65 4.79 20.86
N ALA A 26 -6.17 5.60 19.91
CA ALA A 26 -7.00 6.51 19.12
C ALA A 26 -7.72 5.84 17.93
N GLY A 27 -7.47 4.54 17.69
CA GLY A 27 -8.13 3.76 16.63
C GLY A 27 -7.36 3.65 15.32
N VAL A 28 -6.03 3.81 15.32
CA VAL A 28 -5.21 3.47 14.14
C VAL A 28 -5.17 1.95 13.97
N ASP A 29 -5.67 1.47 12.83
CA ASP A 29 -5.78 0.04 12.52
C ASP A 29 -4.57 -0.57 11.79
N PHE A 30 -3.76 0.25 11.11
CA PHE A 30 -2.59 -0.22 10.35
C PHE A 30 -1.55 0.89 10.12
N TRP A 31 -0.36 0.48 9.69
CA TRP A 31 0.77 1.39 9.42
C TRP A 31 1.16 1.42 7.94
N TRP A 32 1.56 2.60 7.48
CA TRP A 32 2.19 2.78 6.19
C TRP A 32 3.62 3.28 6.42
N ASN A 33 4.57 2.39 6.15
CA ASN A 33 5.99 2.61 6.33
C ASN A 33 6.61 3.07 5.02
N ASP A 34 7.23 4.24 5.04
CA ASP A 34 7.76 4.94 3.87
C ASP A 34 9.15 5.51 4.17
N GLU A 35 9.93 5.75 3.12
CA GLU A 35 11.26 6.39 3.15
C GLU A 35 12.23 5.73 4.16
N GLY A 36 12.20 4.40 4.25
CA GLY A 36 12.92 3.61 5.26
C GLY A 36 14.07 2.76 4.71
N GLU A 37 14.50 2.98 3.46
CA GLU A 37 15.49 2.17 2.74
C GLU A 37 16.94 2.39 3.22
N ALA A 38 17.15 2.37 4.54
CA ALA A 38 18.45 2.57 5.17
C ALA A 38 19.31 1.29 5.18
N ASP A 39 18.70 0.14 5.45
CA ASP A 39 19.34 -1.17 5.42
C ASP A 39 18.37 -2.26 4.91
N TYR A 40 18.91 -3.43 4.55
CA TYR A 40 18.14 -4.52 3.93
C TYR A 40 16.97 -5.04 4.79
N TYR A 41 17.09 -4.97 6.12
CA TYR A 41 16.11 -5.48 7.06
C TYR A 41 15.37 -4.38 7.83
N THR A 42 15.55 -3.10 7.48
CA THR A 42 14.91 -1.98 8.19
C THR A 42 13.40 -2.19 8.29
N PHE A 43 12.74 -2.43 7.15
CA PHE A 43 11.31 -2.67 7.10
C PHE A 43 10.88 -3.94 7.82
N HIS A 44 11.70 -5.00 7.80
CA HIS A 44 11.39 -6.23 8.55
C HIS A 44 11.27 -5.93 10.04
N TRP A 45 12.29 -5.29 10.61
CA TRP A 45 12.32 -5.00 12.05
C TRP A 45 11.36 -3.90 12.47
N TRP A 46 11.07 -2.96 11.56
CA TRP A 46 10.01 -1.97 11.75
C TRP A 46 8.65 -2.67 11.91
N ASN A 47 8.30 -3.57 10.99
CA ASN A 47 7.08 -4.36 11.07
C ASN A 47 7.00 -5.23 12.33
N VAL A 48 8.13 -5.81 12.76
CA VAL A 48 8.18 -6.57 14.03
C VAL A 48 7.80 -5.67 15.21
N ALA A 49 8.28 -4.43 15.26
CA ALA A 49 7.94 -3.50 16.35
C ALA A 49 6.44 -3.17 16.40
N GLU A 50 5.82 -2.96 15.24
CA GLU A 50 4.40 -2.65 15.10
C GLU A 50 3.52 -3.88 15.39
N ALA A 51 3.91 -5.05 14.88
CA ALA A 51 3.19 -6.31 15.13
C ALA A 51 3.25 -6.73 16.60
N GLU A 52 4.41 -6.59 17.26
CA GLU A 52 4.54 -6.85 18.70
C GLU A 52 3.69 -5.88 19.53
N LEU A 53 3.58 -4.61 19.12
CA LEU A 53 2.68 -3.66 19.75
C LEU A 53 1.22 -4.10 19.60
N LEU A 54 0.77 -4.36 18.36
CA LEU A 54 -0.60 -4.72 18.09
C LEU A 54 -0.98 -6.00 18.86
N GLN A 55 -0.12 -7.02 18.85
CA GLN A 55 -0.35 -8.26 19.58
C GLN A 55 -0.50 -8.06 21.10
N ARG A 56 0.20 -7.08 21.69
CA ARG A 56 0.02 -6.74 23.12
C ARG A 56 -1.30 -6.02 23.40
N LYS A 57 -1.78 -5.19 22.47
CA LYS A 57 -2.99 -4.37 22.64
C LYS A 57 -4.26 -5.15 22.30
N ASP A 58 -4.22 -5.92 21.22
CA ASP A 58 -5.29 -6.77 20.75
C ASP A 58 -4.70 -8.05 20.11
N PRO A 59 -4.57 -9.16 20.87
CA PRO A 59 -4.08 -10.42 20.35
C PRO A 59 -4.96 -11.04 19.25
N GLY A 60 -6.21 -10.59 19.11
CA GLY A 60 -7.15 -11.06 18.08
C GLY A 60 -7.07 -10.26 16.77
N ALA A 61 -6.41 -9.10 16.78
CA ALA A 61 -6.28 -8.26 15.60
C ALA A 61 -5.36 -8.89 14.55
N ARG A 62 -5.71 -8.70 13.27
CA ARG A 62 -4.86 -9.11 12.15
C ARG A 62 -3.94 -7.96 11.80
N PHE A 63 -2.64 -8.16 11.96
CA PHE A 63 -1.66 -7.16 11.56
C PHE A 63 -1.68 -6.94 10.05
N PHE A 64 -1.66 -5.66 9.65
CA PHE A 64 -1.46 -5.23 8.28
C PHE A 64 -0.54 -4.02 8.27
N SER A 65 0.34 -3.96 7.29
CA SER A 65 1.12 -2.76 7.00
C SER A 65 1.38 -2.64 5.50
N LEU A 66 1.59 -1.41 5.03
CA LEU A 66 2.01 -1.12 3.66
C LEU A 66 3.43 -0.57 3.68
N ASN A 67 4.34 -1.17 2.91
CA ASN A 67 5.79 -0.90 3.00
C ASN A 67 6.40 -0.58 1.64
N ARG A 68 7.37 0.33 1.60
CA ARG A 68 8.02 0.73 0.34
C ARG A 68 9.03 -0.29 -0.15
N ALA A 69 9.73 -0.92 0.79
CA ALA A 69 10.62 -2.03 0.52
C ALA A 69 10.19 -3.29 1.25
N PHE A 70 10.66 -4.42 0.74
CA PHE A 70 10.28 -5.74 1.21
C PHE A 70 11.48 -6.68 1.16
N SER A 71 11.68 -7.43 2.24
CA SER A 71 12.70 -8.47 2.36
C SER A 71 12.02 -9.85 2.49
N PRO A 72 12.67 -10.94 2.04
CA PRO A 72 12.12 -12.27 2.17
C PRO A 72 11.67 -12.59 3.58
N GLY A 73 10.48 -13.19 3.70
CA GLY A 73 9.87 -13.54 4.99
C GLY A 73 9.00 -12.43 5.60
N MET A 74 9.00 -11.20 5.09
CA MET A 74 8.08 -10.16 5.58
C MET A 74 6.60 -10.51 5.39
N ALA A 75 6.24 -11.30 4.36
CA ALA A 75 4.86 -11.75 4.14
C ALA A 75 4.26 -12.49 5.36
N ARG A 76 5.09 -13.19 6.15
CA ARG A 76 4.64 -13.92 7.34
C ARG A 76 4.16 -13.01 8.47
N LEU A 77 4.55 -11.73 8.43
CA LEU A 77 4.17 -10.74 9.43
C LEU A 77 2.82 -10.10 9.11
N GLY A 78 2.29 -10.24 7.89
CA GLY A 78 1.16 -9.44 7.40
C GLY A 78 1.60 -8.16 6.64
N ALA A 79 2.87 -8.06 6.27
CA ALA A 79 3.41 -6.93 5.53
C ALA A 79 3.05 -6.99 4.03
N ALA A 80 2.42 -5.95 3.53
CA ALA A 80 2.22 -5.70 2.11
C ALA A 80 3.27 -4.70 1.57
N VAL A 81 3.44 -4.69 0.25
CA VAL A 81 4.38 -3.77 -0.45
C VAL A 81 3.63 -2.95 -1.49
N TRP A 82 4.07 -1.73 -1.80
CA TRP A 82 3.67 -1.06 -3.05
C TRP A 82 4.85 -0.87 -3.99
N THR A 83 4.57 -0.75 -5.29
CA THR A 83 5.59 -0.66 -6.33
C THR A 83 6.37 0.66 -6.38
N GLY A 84 6.28 1.50 -5.35
CA GLY A 84 6.85 2.84 -5.33
C GLY A 84 6.09 3.84 -6.21
N ASP A 85 6.72 4.99 -6.39
CA ASP A 85 6.14 6.19 -7.00
C ASP A 85 6.08 6.07 -8.54
N ASN A 86 4.96 5.59 -9.05
CA ASN A 86 4.72 5.48 -10.48
C ASN A 86 4.24 6.81 -11.10
N ALA A 87 4.38 6.97 -12.41
CA ALA A 87 3.93 8.17 -13.11
C ALA A 87 2.52 7.98 -13.73
N HIS A 88 1.80 9.08 -13.93
CA HIS A 88 0.47 9.11 -14.56
C HIS A 88 0.58 9.04 -16.10
N PHE A 89 1.02 7.89 -16.62
CA PHE A 89 1.13 7.60 -18.05
C PHE A 89 0.67 6.18 -18.39
N TRP A 90 0.24 5.96 -19.63
CA TRP A 90 -0.25 4.66 -20.12
C TRP A 90 0.81 3.56 -20.02
N GLU A 91 2.06 3.90 -20.28
CA GLU A 91 3.21 3.00 -20.21
C GLU A 91 3.40 2.46 -18.79
N HIS A 92 3.10 3.26 -17.77
CA HIS A 92 3.18 2.81 -16.38
C HIS A 92 2.05 1.82 -16.06
N LEU A 93 0.81 2.11 -16.47
CA LEU A 93 -0.30 1.16 -16.35
C LEU A 93 0.00 -0.17 -17.08
N GLN A 94 0.53 -0.10 -18.29
CA GLN A 94 0.88 -1.29 -19.08
C GLN A 94 1.92 -2.18 -18.38
N ARG A 95 2.89 -1.57 -17.68
CA ARG A 95 3.95 -2.29 -16.96
C ARG A 95 3.50 -2.85 -15.61
N THR A 96 2.48 -2.25 -14.98
CA THR A 96 2.04 -2.61 -13.62
C THR A 96 1.82 -4.11 -13.40
N PRO A 97 1.06 -4.86 -14.24
CA PRO A 97 0.83 -6.29 -14.00
C PRO A 97 2.12 -7.11 -13.94
N GLY A 98 3.07 -6.83 -14.86
CA GLY A 98 4.37 -7.51 -14.89
C GLY A 98 5.24 -7.19 -13.68
N THR A 99 5.22 -5.94 -13.22
CA THR A 99 5.93 -5.53 -11.99
C THR A 99 5.34 -6.20 -10.76
N MET A 100 4.01 -6.25 -10.63
CA MET A 100 3.33 -6.89 -9.51
C MET A 100 3.58 -8.41 -9.48
N LEU A 101 3.57 -9.06 -10.65
CA LEU A 101 3.89 -10.48 -10.74
C LEU A 101 5.32 -10.78 -10.25
N LYS A 102 6.30 -9.93 -10.58
CA LYS A 102 7.68 -10.09 -10.08
C LYS A 102 7.74 -10.00 -8.56
N TRP A 103 7.02 -9.06 -7.95
CA TRP A 103 6.92 -8.96 -6.49
C TRP A 103 6.28 -10.20 -5.87
N ALA A 104 5.18 -10.68 -6.43
CA ALA A 104 4.52 -11.89 -5.95
C ALA A 104 5.44 -13.12 -6.04
N MET A 105 6.15 -13.31 -7.16
CA MET A 105 7.13 -14.40 -7.32
C MET A 105 8.33 -14.25 -6.37
N ALA A 106 8.67 -13.04 -5.94
CA ALA A 106 9.70 -12.77 -4.94
C ALA A 106 9.21 -12.95 -3.49
N GLY A 107 7.97 -13.40 -3.28
CA GLY A 107 7.42 -13.70 -1.95
C GLY A 107 6.62 -12.56 -1.31
N ALA A 108 6.23 -11.53 -2.07
CA ALA A 108 5.34 -10.46 -1.64
C ALA A 108 3.94 -10.60 -2.31
N PRO A 109 3.06 -11.48 -1.81
CA PRO A 109 1.78 -11.78 -2.46
C PRO A 109 0.80 -10.59 -2.45
N TYR A 110 0.85 -9.77 -1.39
CA TYR A 110 0.06 -8.56 -1.25
C TYR A 110 0.85 -7.36 -1.75
N VAL A 111 0.81 -7.15 -3.06
CA VAL A 111 1.42 -5.99 -3.71
C VAL A 111 0.36 -4.98 -4.17
N ALA A 112 0.64 -3.70 -3.97
CA ALA A 112 -0.15 -2.56 -4.39
C ALA A 112 0.60 -1.71 -5.43
N CYS A 113 -0.11 -0.82 -6.10
CA CYS A 113 0.48 0.30 -6.83
C CYS A 113 -0.36 1.56 -6.56
N ASP A 114 0.16 2.75 -6.85
CA ASP A 114 -0.67 3.94 -6.84
C ASP A 114 -1.53 3.97 -8.11
N ILE A 115 -2.79 3.56 -7.98
CA ILE A 115 -3.74 3.56 -9.09
C ILE A 115 -3.94 5.00 -9.57
N GLY A 116 -3.61 5.24 -10.84
CA GLY A 116 -3.63 6.56 -11.43
C GLY A 116 -2.31 7.33 -11.32
N GLY A 117 -1.23 6.75 -10.82
CA GLY A 117 0.07 7.42 -10.78
C GLY A 117 0.26 8.38 -9.60
N PHE A 118 1.42 8.30 -8.97
CA PHE A 118 1.86 9.13 -7.85
C PHE A 118 2.13 10.59 -8.26
N TYR A 119 2.98 10.78 -9.26
CA TYR A 119 3.45 12.09 -9.69
C TYR A 119 2.35 12.92 -10.38
N PRO A 120 2.46 14.27 -10.37
CA PRO A 120 1.53 15.12 -11.06
C PRO A 120 1.81 15.03 -12.56
N ASN A 121 0.83 15.38 -13.37
CA ASN A 121 1.05 15.51 -14.81
C ASN A 121 0.55 16.88 -15.25
N ILE A 122 1.25 17.48 -16.21
CA ILE A 122 0.81 18.72 -16.85
C ILE A 122 -0.51 18.46 -17.59
N ILE A 123 -0.62 17.27 -18.20
CA ILE A 123 -1.81 16.82 -18.91
C ILE A 123 -2.46 15.70 -18.09
N GLU A 124 -3.70 15.92 -17.66
CA GLU A 124 -4.49 14.88 -17.02
C GLU A 124 -5.12 13.97 -18.08
N TYR A 125 -5.11 12.66 -17.83
CA TYR A 125 -5.72 11.66 -18.71
C TYR A 125 -6.87 10.95 -17.97
N PRO A 126 -8.11 11.49 -17.98
CA PRO A 126 -9.24 10.88 -17.28
C PRO A 126 -9.52 9.43 -17.70
N ASP A 127 -9.35 9.11 -18.98
CA ASP A 127 -9.53 7.74 -19.48
C ASP A 127 -8.44 6.79 -18.96
N LEU A 128 -7.21 7.27 -18.75
CA LEU A 128 -6.15 6.49 -18.10
C LEU A 128 -6.54 6.14 -16.67
N LEU A 129 -7.06 7.11 -15.91
CA LEU A 129 -7.50 6.86 -14.55
C LEU A 129 -8.63 5.82 -14.52
N VAL A 130 -9.63 5.95 -15.40
CA VAL A 130 -10.71 4.95 -15.52
C VAL A 130 -10.15 3.55 -15.82
N ARG A 131 -9.23 3.43 -16.78
CA ARG A 131 -8.62 2.13 -17.11
C ARG A 131 -7.81 1.56 -15.95
N TRP A 132 -7.13 2.42 -15.18
CA TRP A 132 -6.39 1.98 -14.01
C TRP A 132 -7.31 1.49 -12.89
N TYR A 133 -8.45 2.15 -12.65
CA TYR A 133 -9.48 1.64 -11.72
C TYR A 133 -10.00 0.27 -12.15
N GLN A 134 -10.31 0.10 -13.45
CA GLN A 134 -10.77 -1.17 -14.00
C GLN A 134 -9.73 -2.29 -13.84
N ALA A 135 -8.45 -2.00 -14.07
CA ALA A 135 -7.37 -2.96 -13.83
C ALA A 135 -7.19 -3.24 -12.33
N GLY A 136 -7.31 -2.21 -11.49
CA GLY A 136 -7.15 -2.27 -10.04
C GLY A 136 -8.14 -3.20 -9.34
N VAL A 137 -9.31 -3.45 -9.94
CA VAL A 137 -10.28 -4.44 -9.46
C VAL A 137 -9.63 -5.81 -9.22
N PHE A 138 -8.68 -6.19 -10.07
CA PHE A 138 -8.05 -7.52 -10.05
C PHE A 138 -6.71 -7.55 -9.34
N MET A 139 -6.24 -6.42 -8.80
CA MET A 139 -4.99 -6.33 -8.05
C MET A 139 -5.19 -6.78 -6.59
N PRO A 140 -4.17 -7.31 -5.89
CA PRO A 140 -4.30 -7.74 -4.50
C PRO A 140 -4.82 -6.61 -3.59
N ILE A 141 -4.23 -5.42 -3.71
CA ILE A 141 -4.64 -4.22 -3.00
C ILE A 141 -5.07 -3.15 -4.01
N MET A 142 -6.32 -2.69 -3.90
CA MET A 142 -6.86 -1.62 -4.72
C MET A 142 -6.80 -0.30 -3.96
N ARG A 143 -5.78 0.51 -4.22
CA ARG A 143 -5.54 1.81 -3.56
C ARG A 143 -5.25 2.89 -4.59
N VAL A 144 -5.97 4.00 -4.51
CA VAL A 144 -5.60 5.23 -5.20
C VAL A 144 -4.74 6.09 -4.30
N HIS A 145 -3.74 6.74 -4.89
CA HIS A 145 -2.87 7.66 -4.18
C HIS A 145 -2.11 8.53 -5.17
N SER A 146 -1.73 9.71 -4.71
CA SER A 146 -0.93 10.66 -5.46
C SER A 146 -0.29 11.65 -4.51
N MET A 147 0.78 12.31 -4.97
CA MET A 147 1.35 13.41 -4.23
C MET A 147 0.35 14.58 -4.10
N ILE A 148 0.59 15.43 -3.11
CA ILE A 148 -0.30 16.54 -2.76
C ILE A 148 -0.53 17.54 -3.90
N SER A 149 0.44 17.72 -4.79
CA SER A 149 0.34 18.66 -5.92
C SER A 149 -0.34 18.06 -7.14
N ALA A 150 -0.69 16.77 -7.14
CA ALA A 150 -1.47 16.15 -8.19
C ALA A 150 -2.97 16.34 -7.90
N LYS A 151 -3.80 16.38 -8.94
CA LYS A 151 -5.25 16.32 -8.76
C LYS A 151 -5.60 14.99 -8.08
N PRO A 152 -6.32 14.98 -6.94
CA PRO A 152 -6.63 13.73 -6.26
C PRO A 152 -7.39 12.76 -7.15
N ARG A 153 -7.06 11.48 -7.04
CA ARG A 153 -7.57 10.39 -7.88
C ARG A 153 -8.96 9.89 -7.46
N PHE A 154 -9.71 10.69 -6.70
CA PHE A 154 -11.05 10.36 -6.24
C PHE A 154 -12.09 10.49 -7.36
N PRO A 155 -13.01 9.53 -7.56
CA PRO A 155 -13.87 9.50 -8.74
C PRO A 155 -14.67 10.79 -8.97
N TRP A 156 -15.20 11.38 -7.89
CA TRP A 156 -16.07 12.57 -7.95
C TRP A 156 -15.37 13.84 -8.46
N LEU A 157 -14.04 13.86 -8.57
CA LEU A 157 -13.29 15.01 -9.10
C LEU A 157 -13.11 14.96 -10.62
N TRP A 158 -13.53 13.89 -11.29
CA TRP A 158 -13.19 13.61 -12.70
C TRP A 158 -14.39 13.69 -13.65
N GLY A 159 -15.46 14.37 -13.25
CA GLY A 159 -16.67 14.53 -14.05
C GLY A 159 -17.58 13.30 -14.00
N SER A 160 -18.89 13.50 -14.21
CA SER A 160 -19.92 12.48 -13.98
C SER A 160 -19.71 11.20 -14.79
N ARG A 161 -19.26 11.31 -16.05
CA ARG A 161 -18.99 10.17 -16.92
C ARG A 161 -17.88 9.28 -16.36
N HIS A 162 -16.69 9.83 -16.12
CA HIS A 162 -15.55 9.06 -15.62
C HIS A 162 -15.77 8.58 -14.17
N ALA A 163 -16.40 9.41 -13.33
CA ALA A 163 -16.82 9.01 -11.98
C ALA A 163 -17.74 7.78 -12.01
N GLY A 164 -18.71 7.75 -12.94
CA GLY A 164 -19.60 6.61 -13.13
C GLY A 164 -18.87 5.33 -13.53
N LEU A 165 -17.89 5.42 -14.43
CA LEU A 165 -17.08 4.27 -14.86
C LEU A 165 -16.16 3.75 -13.75
N MET A 166 -15.52 4.65 -12.97
CA MET A 166 -14.72 4.27 -11.81
C MET A 166 -15.59 3.64 -10.70
N ARG A 167 -16.79 4.17 -10.48
CA ARG A 167 -17.77 3.60 -9.55
C ARG A 167 -18.15 2.17 -9.94
N GLN A 168 -18.42 1.90 -11.21
CA GLN A 168 -18.70 0.53 -11.69
C GLN A 168 -17.56 -0.44 -11.40
N ALA A 169 -16.30 0.00 -11.55
CA ALA A 169 -15.13 -0.80 -11.20
C ALA A 169 -15.07 -1.09 -9.69
N LEU A 170 -15.30 -0.08 -8.84
CA LEU A 170 -15.36 -0.26 -7.38
C LEU A 170 -16.50 -1.21 -6.97
N GLU A 171 -17.70 -1.05 -7.53
CA GLU A 171 -18.84 -1.94 -7.28
C GLU A 171 -18.52 -3.39 -7.71
N LEU A 172 -17.80 -3.59 -8.81
CA LEU A 172 -17.31 -4.91 -9.20
C LEU A 172 -16.30 -5.48 -8.19
N ARG A 173 -15.33 -4.69 -7.73
CA ARG A 173 -14.37 -5.10 -6.68
C ARG A 173 -15.09 -5.61 -5.43
N TYR A 174 -16.11 -4.88 -4.98
CA TYR A 174 -16.89 -5.28 -3.80
C TYR A 174 -17.73 -6.54 -4.04
N ARG A 175 -18.31 -6.72 -5.24
CA ARG A 175 -18.99 -7.98 -5.62
C ARG A 175 -18.04 -9.17 -5.67
N LEU A 176 -16.76 -8.95 -5.96
CA LEU A 176 -15.73 -9.98 -6.01
C LEU A 176 -15.05 -10.23 -4.65
N VAL A 177 -15.47 -9.59 -3.56
CA VAL A 177 -14.90 -9.82 -2.22
C VAL A 177 -14.88 -11.31 -1.84
N PRO A 178 -15.95 -12.11 -2.04
CA PRO A 178 -15.89 -13.55 -1.73
C PRO A 178 -14.80 -14.30 -2.52
N TYR A 179 -14.59 -13.92 -3.78
CA TYR A 179 -13.56 -14.50 -4.63
C TYR A 179 -12.15 -14.09 -4.18
N HIS A 180 -11.92 -12.78 -3.98
CA HIS A 180 -10.62 -12.28 -3.50
C HIS A 180 -10.26 -12.81 -2.12
N TYR A 181 -11.23 -12.90 -1.21
CA TYR A 181 -11.01 -13.41 0.14
C TYR A 181 -10.79 -14.92 0.17
N SER A 182 -11.25 -15.67 -0.83
CA SER A 182 -10.95 -17.10 -0.97
C SER A 182 -9.54 -17.36 -1.55
N LEU A 183 -8.98 -16.39 -2.28
CA LEU A 183 -7.60 -16.44 -2.80
C LEU A 183 -6.56 -15.97 -1.77
N ALA A 184 -7.02 -15.26 -0.74
CA ALA A 184 -6.20 -14.63 0.30
C ALA A 184 -5.74 -15.63 1.36
#